data_AF-W5YVF7-F1
#
_entry.id   AF-W5YVF7-F1
#
_cell.length_a   1.000
_cell.length_b   1.000
_cell.length_c   1.000
_cell.angle_alpha   90.00
_cell.angle_beta   90.00
_cell.angle_gamma   90.00
#
_symmetry.space_group_name_H-M   'P 1'
#
loop_
_entity.id
_entity.type
_entity.pdbx_description
1 polymer ?
#
loop_
_entity_poly.entity_id
_entity_poly.type
_entity_poly.pdbx_seq_one_letter_code
_entity_poly.pdbx_strand_id
1 'polypeptide(L)'
;MVLAGKPAFTLPTQIEQTFNSYRIREVGNGDWIGRKSDNSEIQQRFQNFMTSDTMAQRANALAEENAEFGEVSFVETVCDGIEGVVRH
;
A
#
# COMPACT_ATOMS: atom_id res chain seq x y z
N MET A 1 2.92 5.85 -2.05
CA MET A 1 3.30 4.53 -2.60
C MET A 1 2.27 4.09 -3.63
N VAL A 2 1.00 3.87 -3.24
CA VAL A 2 -0.11 3.54 -4.17
C VAL A 2 -0.19 4.55 -5.32
N LEU A 3 -0.36 5.84 -5.03
CA LEU A 3 -0.43 6.91 -6.05
C LEU A 3 0.88 7.12 -6.84
N ALA A 4 1.99 6.54 -6.39
CA ALA A 4 3.29 6.69 -7.03
C ALA A 4 3.65 5.52 -7.94
N GLY A 5 2.76 4.53 -8.12
CA GLY A 5 3.02 3.34 -8.93
C GLY A 5 4.07 2.41 -8.34
N LYS A 6 4.37 2.53 -7.05
CA LYS A 6 5.46 1.76 -6.42
C LYS A 6 4.90 0.69 -5.49
N PRO A 7 5.23 -0.59 -5.72
CA PRO A 7 4.85 -1.65 -4.81
C PRO A 7 5.62 -1.51 -3.49
N ALA A 8 5.07 -2.09 -2.42
CA ALA A 8 5.66 -2.01 -1.08
C ALA A 8 6.08 -3.40 -0.56
N PHE A 9 7.28 -3.50 0.01
CA PHE A 9 7.68 -4.64 0.84
C PHE A 9 7.63 -4.22 2.30
N THR A 10 6.78 -4.85 3.10
CA THR A 10 6.48 -4.38 4.46
C THR A 10 6.96 -5.34 5.54
N LEU A 11 7.47 -4.75 6.63
CA LEU A 11 8.01 -5.42 7.82
C LEU A 11 7.26 -4.89 9.07
N PRO A 12 6.01 -5.33 9.31
CA PRO A 12 5.17 -4.74 10.34
C PRO A 12 5.69 -5.04 11.75
N THR A 13 5.80 -3.99 12.58
CA THR A 13 6.24 -4.06 13.99
C THR A 13 5.10 -3.84 15.00
N GLN A 14 3.90 -3.51 14.53
CA GLN A 14 2.66 -3.41 15.34
C GLN A 14 1.50 -4.18 14.70
N ILE A 15 0.39 -4.39 15.44
CA ILE A 15 -0.73 -5.22 14.99
C ILE A 15 -1.46 -4.56 13.81
N GLU A 16 -1.73 -3.28 13.92
CA GLU A 16 -2.37 -2.44 12.90
C GLU A 16 -1.56 -2.43 11.61
N GLN A 17 -0.23 -2.42 11.73
CA GLN A 17 0.66 -2.51 10.59
C GLN A 17 0.57 -3.88 9.91
N THR A 18 0.37 -4.97 10.66
CA THR A 18 0.14 -6.30 10.09
C THR A 18 -1.14 -6.33 9.26
N PHE A 19 -2.23 -5.74 9.77
CA PHE A 19 -3.48 -5.62 9.01
C PHE A 19 -3.29 -4.81 7.73
N ASN A 20 -2.62 -3.66 7.80
CA ASN A 20 -2.33 -2.84 6.62
C ASN A 20 -1.44 -3.59 5.61
N SER A 21 -0.44 -4.33 6.09
CA SER A 21 0.45 -5.14 5.25
C SER A 21 -0.30 -6.26 4.53
N TYR A 22 -1.26 -6.89 5.20
CA TYR A 22 -2.17 -7.86 4.59
C TYR A 22 -3.00 -7.22 3.48
N ARG A 23 -3.61 -6.05 3.75
CA ARG A 23 -4.40 -5.31 2.75
C ARG A 23 -3.58 -4.91 1.53
N ILE A 24 -2.34 -4.43 1.72
CA ILE A 24 -1.41 -4.09 0.62
C ILE A 24 -1.19 -5.29 -0.30
N ARG A 25 -1.00 -6.48 0.26
CA ARG A 25 -0.81 -7.71 -0.50
C ARG A 25 -2.10 -8.16 -1.20
N GLU A 26 -3.25 -8.07 -0.54
CA GLU A 26 -4.55 -8.43 -1.14
C GLU A 26 -4.87 -7.61 -2.38
N VAL A 27 -4.62 -6.30 -2.33
CA VAL A 27 -4.81 -5.42 -3.50
C VAL A 27 -3.70 -5.61 -4.55
N GLY A 28 -2.71 -6.47 -4.29
CA GLY A 28 -1.63 -6.77 -5.24
C GLY A 28 -0.59 -5.65 -5.37
N ASN A 29 -0.54 -4.71 -4.42
CA ASN A 29 0.40 -3.59 -4.43
C ASN A 29 1.66 -3.83 -3.59
N GLY A 30 1.98 -5.08 -3.29
CA GLY A 30 3.13 -5.37 -2.47
C GLY A 30 3.13 -6.76 -1.86
N ASP A 31 4.15 -6.97 -1.03
CA ASP A 31 4.30 -8.17 -0.23
C ASP A 31 4.69 -7.80 1.20
N TRP A 32 4.56 -8.75 2.12
CA TRP A 32 4.90 -8.53 3.51
C TRP A 32 5.44 -9.79 4.17
N ILE A 33 6.31 -9.61 5.16
CA ILE A 33 6.89 -10.72 5.90
C ILE A 33 6.67 -10.57 7.41
N GLY A 34 6.42 -11.71 8.06
CA GLY A 34 6.11 -11.75 9.48
C GLY A 34 7.35 -11.53 10.34
N ARG A 35 7.15 -11.03 11.56
CA ARG A 35 8.27 -10.76 12.50
C ARG A 35 9.07 -11.98 12.93
N LYS A 36 8.47 -13.17 12.81
CA LYS A 36 9.09 -14.44 13.23
C LYS A 36 9.86 -15.11 12.09
N SER A 37 9.86 -14.51 10.90
CA SER A 37 10.62 -15.01 9.76
C SER A 37 12.12 -14.88 10.01
N ASP A 38 12.86 -15.87 9.56
CA ASP A 38 14.31 -15.84 9.64
C ASP A 38 14.92 -15.00 8.51
N ASN A 39 16.22 -14.70 8.63
CA ASN A 39 16.93 -13.87 7.65
C ASN A 39 16.95 -14.48 6.25
N SER A 40 16.98 -15.81 6.11
CA SER A 40 16.94 -16.48 4.81
C SER A 40 15.60 -16.27 4.12
N GLU A 41 14.49 -16.40 4.85
CA GLU A 41 13.15 -16.14 4.34
C GLU A 41 12.98 -14.67 3.95
N ILE A 42 13.46 -13.74 4.80
CA ILE A 42 13.46 -12.30 4.52
C ILE A 42 14.21 -12.03 3.22
N GLN A 43 15.43 -12.54 3.09
CA GLN A 43 16.26 -12.33 1.91
C GLN A 43 15.60 -12.88 0.65
N GLN A 44 15.14 -14.12 0.68
CA GLN A 44 14.53 -14.77 -0.48
C GLN A 44 13.27 -14.01 -0.94
N ARG A 45 12.40 -13.63 -0.01
CA ARG A 45 11.16 -12.91 -0.35
C ARG A 45 11.43 -11.49 -0.83
N PHE A 46 12.41 -10.81 -0.24
CA PHE A 46 12.81 -9.49 -0.69
C PHE A 46 13.43 -9.53 -2.10
N GLN A 47 14.26 -10.53 -2.40
CA GLN A 47 14.80 -10.75 -3.74
C GLN A 47 13.68 -10.98 -4.77
N ASN A 48 12.74 -11.89 -4.46
CA ASN A 48 11.59 -12.15 -5.33
C ASN A 48 10.74 -10.90 -5.55
N PHE A 49 10.55 -10.08 -4.51
CA PHE A 49 9.84 -8.80 -4.59
C PHE A 49 10.55 -7.83 -5.55
N MET A 50 11.86 -7.67 -5.41
CA MET A 50 12.66 -6.74 -6.22
C MET A 50 12.71 -7.11 -7.71
N THR A 51 12.54 -8.39 -8.05
CA THR A 51 12.57 -8.89 -9.43
C THR A 51 11.17 -9.16 -10.00
N SER A 52 10.09 -8.74 -9.31
CA SER A 52 8.73 -9.05 -9.74
C SER A 52 8.17 -7.99 -10.69
N ASP A 53 8.25 -8.25 -11.99
CA ASP A 53 7.63 -7.41 -13.02
C ASP A 53 6.11 -7.33 -12.87
N THR A 54 5.47 -8.45 -12.50
CA THR A 54 4.02 -8.52 -12.28
C THR A 54 3.57 -7.56 -11.17
N MET A 55 4.34 -7.47 -10.09
CA MET A 55 4.00 -6.59 -8.96
C MET A 55 4.25 -5.12 -9.30
N ALA A 56 5.29 -4.81 -10.07
CA ALA A 56 5.51 -3.47 -10.60
C ALA A 56 4.37 -3.02 -11.53
N GLN A 57 3.93 -3.90 -12.45
CA GLN A 57 2.80 -3.63 -13.35
C GLN A 57 1.49 -3.38 -12.58
N ARG A 58 1.19 -4.19 -11.57
CA ARG A 58 0.00 -4.01 -10.73
C ARG A 58 0.03 -2.70 -9.94
N ALA A 59 1.19 -2.34 -9.39
CA ALA A 59 1.35 -1.08 -8.67
C ALA A 59 1.09 0.13 -9.59
N ASN A 60 1.57 0.09 -10.83
CA ASN A 60 1.29 1.11 -11.83
C ASN A 60 -0.19 1.18 -12.19
N ALA A 61 -0.84 0.04 -12.46
CA ALA A 61 -2.27 0.00 -12.76
C ALA A 61 -3.11 0.60 -11.62
N LEU A 62 -2.80 0.28 -10.36
CA LEU A 62 -3.46 0.87 -9.22
C LEU A 62 -3.22 2.38 -9.11
N ALA A 63 -2.02 2.86 -9.46
CA ALA A 63 -1.75 4.29 -9.47
C ALA A 63 -2.56 5.03 -10.53
N GLU A 64 -2.71 4.41 -11.71
CA GLU A 64 -3.54 4.93 -12.81
C GLU A 64 -5.03 4.97 -12.41
N GLU A 65 -5.55 3.89 -11.81
CA GLU A 65 -6.92 3.83 -11.29
C GLU A 65 -7.19 4.90 -10.22
N ASN A 66 -6.16 5.27 -9.45
CA ASN A 66 -6.26 6.25 -8.38
C ASN A 66 -5.68 7.62 -8.77
N ALA A 67 -5.42 7.86 -10.06
CA ALA A 67 -4.77 9.10 -10.52
C ALA A 67 -5.60 10.34 -10.16
N GLU A 68 -6.93 10.21 -10.16
CA GLU A 68 -7.86 11.28 -9.75
C GLU A 68 -7.63 11.75 -8.31
N PHE A 69 -7.18 10.87 -7.41
CA PHE A 69 -6.88 11.21 -6.02
C PHE A 69 -5.50 11.86 -5.84
N GLY A 70 -4.67 11.89 -6.89
CA GLY A 70 -3.34 12.52 -6.86
C GLY A 70 -3.40 14.05 -6.76
N GLU A 71 -4.47 14.67 -7.25
CA GLU A 71 -4.68 16.12 -7.24
C GLU A 71 -5.65 16.60 -6.16
N VAL A 72 -6.22 15.67 -5.41
CA VAL A 72 -7.19 15.98 -4.36
C VAL A 72 -6.48 16.61 -3.17
N SER A 73 -6.84 17.86 -2.86
CA SER A 73 -6.39 18.54 -1.64
C SER A 73 -6.95 17.81 -0.43
N PHE A 74 -6.04 17.21 0.36
CA PHE A 74 -6.40 16.52 1.59
C PHE A 74 -7.21 17.41 2.54
N VAL A 75 -6.88 18.71 2.60
CA VAL A 75 -7.57 19.68 3.46
C VAL A 75 -9.00 19.91 2.97
N GLU A 76 -9.22 20.13 1.67
CA GLU A 76 -10.56 20.36 1.13
C GLU A 76 -11.45 19.12 1.30
N THR A 77 -10.90 17.92 1.08
CA THR A 77 -11.66 16.66 1.22
C THR A 77 -12.10 16.41 2.66
N VAL A 78 -11.24 16.72 3.63
CA VAL A 78 -11.58 16.60 5.05
C VAL A 78 -12.60 17.65 5.46
N CYS A 79 -12.47 18.89 4.98
CA CYS A 79 -13.44 19.95 5.23
C CYS A 79 -14.83 19.61 4.68
N ASP A 80 -14.92 19.17 3.41
CA ASP A 80 -16.18 18.75 2.79
C ASP A 80 -16.83 17.56 3.53
N GLY A 81 -16.01 16.59 3.95
CA GLY A 81 -16.48 15.46 4.74
C GLY A 81 -17.05 15.85 6.11
N ILE A 82 -16.39 16.80 6.80
CA ILE A 82 -16.87 17.33 8.09
C ILE A 82 -18.15 18.15 7.90
N GLU A 83 -18.21 19.01 6.88
CA GLU A 83 -19.40 19.80 6.59
C GLU A 83 -20.61 18.93 6.23
N GLY A 84 -20.40 17.81 5.51
CA GLY A 84 -21.44 16.84 5.21
C GLY A 84 -21.99 16.11 6.44
N VAL A 85 -21.18 15.89 7.47
CA VAL A 85 -21.58 15.26 8.74
C VAL A 85 -22.29 16.26 9.66
N VAL A 86 -21.92 17.53 9.64
CA VAL A 86 -22.53 18.57 10.49
C VAL A 86 -23.92 19.00 9.99
N ARG A 87 -24.24 18.75 8.71
CA ARG A 87 -25.54 19.12 8.11
C ARG A 87 -26.61 18.00 8.14
N HIS A 88 -26.34 16.88 8.82
CA HIS A 88 -27.30 15.79 9.04
C HIS A 88 -27.53 15.51 10.52
#